data_AF-A0A9D0L7G7-F1
#
_entry.id   AF-A0A9D0L7G7-F1
#
_cell.length_a   1.000
_cell.length_b   1.000
_cell.length_c   1.000
_cell.angle_alpha   90.00
_cell.angle_beta   90.00
_cell.angle_gamma   90.00
#
_symmetry.space_group_name_H-M   'P 1'
#
loop_
_entity.id
_entity.type
_entity.pdbx_description
1 polymer ?
#
loop_
_entity_poly.entity_id
_entity_poly.type
_entity_poly.pdbx_seq_one_letter_code
_entity_poly.pdbx_strand_id
1 'polypeptide(L)'
;MPEPAELEYFPEKQKAHSSVEAWVPIGAAVLVWVLLSVMFPGWALPLAIGIAAGWWQWRRTRRQRPHMTFTIQNGRLLVVDRHEHVVFECALEELDDVMLDTKTIQRVKEDMSSGIPMTQFVSSSVGPSIDTSRIELVSDKKVVRLTEHYTSNIDATEWFSKIRRFLRRHGWIPLLERSEQ
;
A
#
# COMPACT_ATOMS: atom_id res chain seq x y z
N MET A 1 -24.91 9.34 -19.32
CA MET A 1 -24.59 8.87 -17.96
C MET A 1 -23.09 9.12 -17.77
N PRO A 2 -22.66 9.82 -16.71
CA PRO A 2 -21.23 10.02 -16.47
C PRO A 2 -20.57 8.66 -16.21
N GLU A 3 -19.37 8.46 -16.75
CA GLU A 3 -18.59 7.24 -16.49
C GLU A 3 -18.28 7.13 -14.99
N PRO A 4 -18.30 5.91 -14.41
CA PRO A 4 -17.91 5.70 -13.04
C PRO A 4 -16.45 6.14 -12.86
N ALA A 5 -16.21 7.03 -11.90
CA ALA A 5 -14.86 7.48 -11.58
C ALA A 5 -14.24 6.54 -10.55
N GLU A 6 -13.01 6.11 -10.80
CA GLU A 6 -12.30 5.13 -9.98
C GLU A 6 -10.97 5.68 -9.48
N LEU A 7 -10.65 5.40 -8.20
CA LEU A 7 -9.34 5.63 -7.61
C LEU A 7 -8.87 4.35 -6.90
N GLU A 8 -7.77 3.81 -7.38
CA GLU A 8 -7.10 2.65 -6.78
C GLU A 8 -6.16 3.08 -5.64
N TYR A 9 -6.32 2.48 -4.45
CA TYR A 9 -5.49 2.74 -3.28
C TYR A 9 -4.47 1.64 -3.06
N PHE A 10 -3.18 2.00 -3.13
CA PHE A 10 -2.05 1.11 -2.88
C PHE A 10 -1.26 1.59 -1.66
N PRO A 11 -1.64 1.19 -0.43
CA PRO A 11 -0.81 1.45 0.73
C PRO A 11 0.53 0.78 0.48
N GLU A 12 1.60 1.59 0.45
CA GLU A 12 2.94 1.07 0.26
C GLU A 12 3.23 0.13 1.41
N LYS A 13 3.43 -1.15 1.10
CA LYS A 13 3.83 -2.11 2.11
C LYS A 13 5.21 -1.70 2.59
N GLN A 14 5.36 -1.37 3.87
CA GLN A 14 6.66 -1.42 4.55
C GLN A 14 7.20 -2.85 4.40
N LYS A 15 7.85 -3.15 3.28
CA LYS A 15 8.54 -4.41 3.08
C LYS A 15 9.84 -4.33 3.86
N ALA A 16 9.76 -4.67 5.14
CA ALA A 16 10.86 -5.28 5.86
C ALA A 16 10.98 -6.78 5.49
N HIS A 17 10.79 -7.12 4.20
CA HIS A 17 11.19 -8.44 3.71
C HIS A 17 12.63 -8.31 3.25
N SER A 18 13.49 -9.14 3.82
CA SER A 18 14.92 -9.18 3.53
C SER A 18 15.14 -9.16 2.02
N SER A 19 15.99 -8.26 1.56
CA SER A 19 16.35 -8.09 0.15
C SER A 19 16.76 -9.42 -0.51
N VAL A 20 17.24 -10.37 0.28
CA VAL A 20 17.75 -11.69 -0.13
C VAL A 20 16.71 -12.53 -0.88
N GLU A 21 15.43 -12.56 -0.48
CA GLU A 21 14.42 -13.39 -1.14
C GLU A 21 14.09 -12.93 -2.57
N ALA A 22 14.25 -11.65 -2.88
CA ALA A 22 14.01 -11.10 -4.21
C ALA A 22 15.13 -11.44 -5.21
N TRP A 23 16.36 -11.68 -4.73
CA TRP A 23 17.51 -11.97 -5.59
C TRP A 23 17.60 -13.45 -6.02
N VAL A 24 17.08 -14.38 -5.22
CA VAL A 24 17.11 -15.83 -5.50
C VAL A 24 16.55 -16.18 -6.89
N PRO A 25 15.34 -15.74 -7.31
CA PRO A 25 14.83 -16.09 -8.64
C PRO A 25 15.62 -15.43 -9.77
N ILE A 26 16.20 -14.25 -9.54
CA ILE A 26 17.03 -13.54 -10.52
C ILE A 26 18.33 -14.32 -10.75
N GLY A 27 19.01 -14.73 -9.67
CA GLY A 27 20.24 -15.52 -9.75
C GLY A 27 20.02 -16.86 -10.46
N ALA A 28 18.93 -17.56 -10.16
CA ALA A 28 18.58 -18.81 -10.82
C ALA A 28 18.34 -18.62 -12.34
N ALA A 29 17.62 -17.57 -12.74
CA ALA A 29 17.35 -17.28 -14.16
C ALA A 29 18.63 -16.93 -14.94
N VAL A 30 19.53 -16.15 -14.34
CA VAL A 30 20.84 -15.84 -14.95
C VAL A 30 21.67 -17.09 -15.14
N LEU A 31 21.72 -17.98 -14.14
CA LEU A 31 22.50 -19.20 -14.20
C LEU A 31 21.99 -20.17 -15.28
N VAL A 32 20.66 -20.32 -15.41
CA VAL A 32 20.03 -21.09 -16.49
C VAL A 32 20.34 -20.49 -17.87
N TRP A 33 20.31 -19.16 -18.00
CA TRP A 33 20.66 -18.49 -19.26
C TRP A 33 22.13 -18.71 -19.66
N VAL A 34 23.06 -18.63 -18.70
CA VAL A 34 24.49 -18.93 -18.94
C VAL A 34 24.67 -20.38 -19.39
N LEU A 35 24.04 -21.35 -18.74
CA LEU A 35 24.10 -22.75 -19.16
C LEU A 35 23.54 -23.00 -20.57
N LEU A 36 22.37 -22.41 -20.88
CA LEU A 36 21.73 -22.57 -22.19
C LEU A 36 22.51 -21.91 -23.32
N SER A 37 23.15 -20.76 -23.07
CA SER A 37 23.95 -20.05 -24.09
C SER A 37 25.22 -20.81 -24.48
N VAL A 38 25.83 -21.56 -23.56
CA VAL A 38 26.96 -22.44 -23.86
C VAL A 38 26.53 -23.64 -24.71
N MET A 39 25.34 -24.20 -24.44
CA MET A 39 24.85 -25.38 -25.18
C MET A 39 24.21 -25.05 -26.54
N PHE A 40 23.58 -23.88 -26.68
CA PHE A 40 22.80 -23.50 -27.87
C PHE A 40 23.00 -22.03 -28.27
N PRO A 41 24.16 -21.67 -28.86
CA PRO A 41 24.53 -20.27 -29.10
C PRO A 41 23.55 -19.52 -30.02
N GLY A 42 22.91 -20.21 -30.98
CA GLY A 42 21.91 -19.61 -31.87
C GLY A 42 20.59 -19.20 -31.19
N TRP A 43 20.29 -19.75 -30.02
CA TRP A 43 19.02 -19.51 -29.30
C TRP A 43 19.15 -18.50 -28.14
N ALA A 44 20.37 -18.03 -27.86
CA ALA A 44 20.64 -17.18 -26.70
C ALA A 44 19.86 -15.84 -26.72
N LEU A 45 19.77 -15.19 -27.89
CA LEU A 45 19.05 -13.93 -28.08
C LEU A 45 17.52 -14.05 -27.95
N PRO A 46 16.82 -14.96 -28.66
CA PRO A 46 15.37 -15.08 -28.52
C PRO A 46 14.94 -15.50 -27.10
N LEU A 47 15.73 -16.34 -26.42
CA LEU A 47 15.49 -16.69 -25.01
C LEU A 47 15.60 -15.46 -24.09
N ALA A 48 16.64 -14.64 -24.26
CA ALA A 48 16.80 -13.42 -23.46
C ALA A 48 15.62 -12.45 -23.63
N ILE A 49 15.16 -12.25 -24.88
CA ILE A 49 14.00 -11.40 -25.19
C ILE A 49 12.72 -11.98 -24.58
N GLY A 50 12.51 -13.29 -24.69
CA GLY A 50 11.35 -13.97 -24.10
C GLY A 50 11.30 -13.85 -22.58
N ILE A 51 12.45 -14.02 -21.90
CA ILE A 51 12.57 -13.86 -20.45
C ILE A 51 12.31 -12.39 -20.05
N ALA A 52 12.91 -11.43 -20.78
CA ALA A 52 12.71 -10.02 -20.51
C ALA A 52 11.24 -9.59 -20.71
N ALA A 53 10.60 -10.03 -21.79
CA ALA A 53 9.19 -9.77 -22.07
C ALA A 53 8.28 -10.45 -21.04
N GLY A 54 8.56 -11.71 -20.68
CA GLY A 54 7.84 -12.46 -19.66
C GLY A 54 7.95 -11.81 -18.28
N TRP A 55 9.15 -11.38 -17.89
CA TRP A 55 9.35 -10.63 -16.64
C TRP A 55 8.66 -9.26 -16.71
N TRP A 56 8.77 -8.52 -17.80
CA TRP A 56 8.11 -7.23 -17.94
C TRP A 56 6.58 -7.36 -17.85
N GLN A 57 6.00 -8.33 -18.55
CA GLN A 57 4.58 -8.66 -18.50
C GLN A 57 4.17 -9.09 -17.09
N TRP A 58 4.94 -9.97 -16.46
CA TRP A 58 4.71 -10.45 -15.09
C TRP A 58 4.83 -9.34 -14.06
N ARG A 59 5.78 -8.41 -14.22
CA ARG A 59 5.93 -7.23 -13.36
C ARG A 59 4.75 -6.27 -13.55
N ARG A 60 4.25 -6.16 -14.77
CA ARG A 60 3.07 -5.36 -15.11
C ARG A 60 1.79 -5.96 -14.54
N THR A 61 1.63 -7.28 -14.59
CA THR A 61 0.47 -7.99 -14.02
C THR A 61 0.57 -8.25 -12.52
N ARG A 62 1.80 -8.29 -11.96
CA ARG A 62 2.07 -8.22 -10.52
C ARG A 62 2.06 -6.79 -9.97
N ARG A 63 1.64 -5.79 -10.75
CA ARG A 63 1.13 -4.55 -10.15
C ARG A 63 0.10 -4.99 -9.12
N GLN A 64 0.43 -4.71 -7.86
CA GLN A 64 -0.25 -5.27 -6.70
C GLN A 64 -1.74 -4.99 -6.88
N ARG A 65 -2.63 -5.95 -6.58
CA ARG A 65 -4.06 -5.62 -6.55
C ARG A 65 -4.27 -4.45 -5.59
N PRO A 66 -5.10 -3.45 -5.93
CA PRO A 66 -5.37 -2.34 -5.02
C PRO A 66 -5.88 -2.89 -3.69
N HIS A 67 -5.45 -2.27 -2.60
CA HIS A 67 -5.91 -2.69 -1.28
C HIS A 67 -7.36 -2.28 -1.07
N MET A 68 -7.71 -1.08 -1.57
CA MET A 68 -9.07 -0.58 -1.68
C MET A 68 -9.26 0.09 -3.04
N THR A 69 -10.46 0.02 -3.58
CA THR A 69 -10.88 0.76 -4.77
C THR A 69 -12.02 1.69 -4.37
N PHE A 70 -11.86 2.97 -4.69
CA PHE A 70 -12.88 3.99 -4.52
C PHE A 70 -13.61 4.17 -5.83
N THR A 71 -14.92 3.97 -5.83
CA THR A 71 -15.77 4.16 -7.00
C THR A 71 -16.85 5.17 -6.68
N ILE A 72 -16.99 6.21 -7.49
CA ILE A 72 -18.07 7.19 -7.35
C ILE A 72 -19.10 6.97 -8.46
N GLN A 73 -20.32 6.67 -8.06
CA GLN A 73 -21.45 6.44 -8.95
C GLN A 73 -22.69 7.15 -8.41
N ASN A 74 -23.33 7.99 -9.23
CA ASN A 74 -24.56 8.70 -8.88
C ASN A 74 -24.49 9.45 -7.53
N GLY A 75 -23.35 10.11 -7.24
CA GLY A 75 -23.15 10.84 -5.98
C GLY A 75 -22.98 9.96 -4.75
N ARG A 76 -22.76 8.65 -4.91
CA ARG A 76 -22.45 7.71 -3.83
C ARG A 76 -20.98 7.30 -3.91
N LEU A 77 -20.34 7.20 -2.76
CA LEU A 77 -19.00 6.64 -2.63
C LEU A 77 -19.12 5.16 -2.28
N LEU A 78 -18.57 4.30 -3.12
CA LEU A 78 -18.37 2.88 -2.86
C LEU A 78 -16.89 2.61 -2.65
N VAL A 79 -16.54 1.96 -1.54
CA VAL A 79 -15.16 1.52 -1.27
C VAL A 79 -15.18 0.01 -1.13
N VAL A 80 -14.44 -0.62 -2.04
CA VAL A 80 -14.35 -2.07 -2.17
C VAL A 80 -12.95 -2.50 -1.78
N ASP A 81 -12.81 -3.56 -0.98
CA ASP A 81 -11.50 -4.11 -0.64
C ASP A 81 -10.89 -4.93 -1.78
N ARG A 82 -9.66 -5.38 -1.57
CA ARG A 82 -8.94 -6.28 -2.48
C ARG A 82 -9.65 -7.61 -2.79
N HIS A 83 -10.65 -7.99 -1.99
CA HIS A 83 -11.45 -9.20 -2.11
C HIS A 83 -12.82 -8.94 -2.75
N GLU A 84 -13.03 -7.75 -3.31
CA GLU A 84 -14.29 -7.33 -3.91
C GLU A 84 -15.45 -7.19 -2.90
N HIS A 85 -15.14 -7.09 -1.60
CA HIS A 85 -16.14 -6.83 -0.56
C HIS A 85 -16.35 -5.33 -0.36
N VAL A 86 -17.61 -4.92 -0.24
CA VAL A 86 -17.97 -3.53 0.07
C VAL A 86 -17.68 -3.24 1.54
N VAL A 87 -16.67 -2.42 1.80
CA VAL A 87 -16.26 -2.02 3.17
C VAL A 87 -16.99 -0.75 3.60
N PHE A 88 -17.19 0.17 2.66
CA PHE A 88 -17.81 1.44 2.91
C PHE A 88 -18.70 1.84 1.74
N GLU A 89 -19.91 2.26 2.05
CA GLU A 89 -20.86 2.80 1.08
C GLU A 89 -21.66 3.91 1.77
N CYS A 90 -21.68 5.09 1.17
CA CYS A 90 -22.53 6.20 1.64
C CYS A 90 -22.81 7.18 0.50
N ALA A 91 -23.80 8.07 0.69
CA ALA A 91 -23.88 9.25 -0.17
C ALA A 91 -22.67 10.16 0.08
N LEU A 92 -22.18 10.83 -0.95
CA LEU A 92 -20.99 11.68 -0.82
C LEU A 92 -21.22 12.86 0.15
N GLU A 93 -22.46 13.30 0.29
CA GLU A 93 -22.90 14.32 1.26
C GLU A 93 -22.94 13.79 2.71
N GLU A 94 -23.07 12.48 2.92
CA GLU A 94 -23.02 11.85 4.24
C GLU A 94 -21.56 11.58 4.70
N LEU A 95 -20.56 11.80 3.83
CA LEU A 95 -19.15 11.67 4.18
C LEU A 95 -18.68 12.97 4.85
N ASP A 96 -18.46 12.91 6.16
CA ASP A 96 -18.12 14.08 6.97
C ASP A 96 -16.67 14.52 6.75
N ASP A 97 -15.73 13.60 6.92
CA ASP A 97 -14.32 13.88 6.66
C ASP A 97 -13.54 12.63 6.21
N VAL A 98 -12.37 12.89 5.64
CA VAL A 98 -11.28 11.91 5.54
C VAL A 98 -10.27 12.33 6.58
N MET A 99 -9.98 11.46 7.55
CA MET A 99 -9.08 11.74 8.68
C MET A 99 -7.78 10.93 8.58
N LEU A 100 -6.73 11.48 9.19
CA LEU A 100 -5.45 10.80 9.38
C LEU A 100 -5.31 10.46 10.87
N ASP A 101 -5.39 9.17 11.22
CA ASP A 101 -5.12 8.69 12.57
C ASP A 101 -3.61 8.46 12.69
N THR A 102 -2.92 9.36 13.40
CA THR A 102 -1.47 9.38 13.58
C THR A 102 -1.09 8.88 14.97
N LYS A 103 -0.11 7.97 15.04
CA LYS A 103 0.50 7.51 16.28
C LYS A 103 2.01 7.47 16.17
N THR A 104 2.66 7.98 17.21
CA THR A 104 4.11 7.88 17.38
C THR A 104 4.45 6.55 18.04
N ILE A 105 5.23 5.72 17.35
CA ILE A 105 5.71 4.43 17.86
C ILE A 105 7.20 4.54 18.17
N GLN A 106 7.60 4.18 19.38
CA GLN A 106 9.00 3.99 19.75
C GLN A 106 9.32 2.49 19.71
N ARG A 107 10.19 2.07 18.80
CA ARG A 107 10.61 0.67 18.71
C ARG A 107 11.66 0.40 19.79
N VAL A 108 11.37 -0.51 20.71
CA VAL A 108 12.36 -1.02 21.66
C VAL A 108 13.30 -1.94 20.88
N LYS A 109 14.59 -1.61 20.88
CA LYS A 109 15.63 -2.50 20.35
C LYS A 109 16.14 -3.35 21.50
N GLU A 110 15.79 -4.62 21.48
CA GLU A 110 16.40 -5.62 22.34
C GLU A 110 17.77 -5.99 21.77
N ASP A 111 18.80 -5.87 22.59
CA ASP A 111 20.15 -6.24 22.19
C ASP A 111 20.28 -7.77 22.21
N MET A 112 20.01 -8.40 21.06
CA MET A 112 20.11 -9.85 20.89
C MET A 112 21.56 -10.37 20.91
N SER A 113 22.56 -9.51 21.15
CA SER A 113 23.96 -9.92 21.26
C SER A 113 24.28 -10.70 22.54
N SER A 114 23.43 -10.63 23.57
CA SER A 114 23.62 -11.42 24.80
C SER A 114 22.87 -12.76 24.72
N GLY A 115 23.61 -13.87 24.61
CA GLY A 115 23.09 -15.24 24.59
C GLY A 115 22.47 -15.72 25.92
N ILE A 116 22.24 -14.82 26.88
CA ILE A 116 21.67 -15.10 28.20
C ILE A 116 20.31 -14.38 28.32
N PRO A 117 19.17 -15.09 28.34
CA PRO A 117 17.84 -14.48 28.34
C PRO A 117 17.59 -13.52 29.51
N MET A 118 18.23 -13.75 30.66
CA MET A 118 18.03 -12.99 31.88
C MET A 118 18.64 -11.58 31.86
N THR A 119 19.58 -11.28 30.95
CA THR A 119 20.22 -9.94 30.84
C THR A 119 19.59 -9.05 29.78
N GLN A 120 18.69 -9.56 28.95
CA GLN A 120 18.12 -8.84 27.80
C GLN A 120 17.30 -7.60 28.20
N PHE A 121 16.73 -7.60 29.40
CA PHE A 121 15.95 -6.46 29.93
C PHE A 121 16.81 -5.34 30.52
N VAL A 122 18.09 -5.59 30.82
CA VAL A 122 18.96 -4.60 31.49
C VAL A 122 19.57 -3.62 30.47
N SER A 123 19.63 -3.99 29.18
CA SER A 123 20.22 -3.18 28.11
C SER A 123 19.27 -2.86 26.97
N SER A 124 17.95 -2.78 27.22
CA SER A 124 17.00 -2.35 26.19
C SER A 124 17.24 -0.89 25.82
N SER A 125 17.59 -0.61 24.56
CA SER A 125 17.69 0.75 24.05
C SER A 125 16.40 1.14 23.34
N VAL A 126 15.88 2.33 23.66
CA VAL A 126 14.71 2.87 22.95
C VAL A 126 15.19 3.45 21.63
N GLY A 127 14.69 2.91 20.51
CA GLY A 127 14.96 3.44 19.19
C GLY A 127 14.31 4.81 18.95
N PRO A 128 14.65 5.49 17.85
CA PRO A 128 14.02 6.77 17.51
C PRO A 128 12.50 6.61 17.37
N SER A 129 11.76 7.64 17.78
CA SER A 129 10.33 7.73 17.55
C SER A 129 10.02 7.83 16.06
N ILE A 130 9.13 6.97 15.57
CA ILE A 130 8.66 7.00 14.18
C ILE A 130 7.16 7.27 14.20
N ASP A 131 6.74 8.33 13.52
CA ASP A 131 5.33 8.61 13.31
C ASP A 131 4.77 7.69 12.23
N THR A 132 3.68 7.03 12.59
CA THR A 132 2.96 6.12 11.71
C THR A 132 1.50 6.54 11.67
N SER A 133 0.89 6.44 10.50
CA SER A 133 -0.45 6.97 10.29
C SER A 133 -1.29 6.01 9.48
N ARG A 134 -2.61 6.07 9.64
CA ARG A 134 -3.58 5.39 8.78
C ARG A 134 -4.70 6.34 8.40
N ILE A 135 -5.38 6.04 7.30
CA ILE A 135 -6.46 6.87 6.79
C ILE A 135 -7.80 6.26 7.23
N GLU A 136 -8.68 7.12 7.74
CA GLU A 136 -10.04 6.77 8.15
C GLU A 136 -11.06 7.60 7.35
N LEU A 137 -12.13 6.95 6.90
CA LEU A 137 -13.31 7.60 6.33
C LEU A 137 -14.33 7.79 7.45
N VAL A 138 -14.76 9.02 7.65
CA VAL A 138 -15.68 9.40 8.72
C VAL A 138 -17.01 9.80 8.12
N SER A 139 -18.07 9.16 8.60
CA SER A 139 -19.46 9.51 8.34
C SER A 139 -20.22 9.50 9.66
N ASP A 140 -21.37 10.16 9.70
CA ASP A 140 -22.27 10.21 10.86
C ASP A 140 -22.55 8.82 11.46
N LYS A 141 -22.65 7.80 10.60
CA LYS A 141 -23.02 6.44 10.99
C LYS A 141 -21.84 5.59 11.45
N LYS A 142 -20.64 5.81 10.89
CA LYS A 142 -19.47 4.96 11.13
C LYS A 142 -18.15 5.60 10.71
N VAL A 143 -17.09 5.14 11.37
CA VAL A 143 -15.69 5.37 10.98
C VAL A 143 -15.12 4.08 10.41
N VAL A 144 -14.57 4.14 9.20
CA VAL A 144 -13.96 3.00 8.51
C VAL A 144 -12.49 3.26 8.22
N ARG A 145 -11.63 2.37 8.69
CA ARG A 145 -10.19 2.38 8.41
C ARG A 145 -9.93 1.77 7.04
N LEU A 146 -9.14 2.46 6.22
CA LEU A 146 -8.74 1.93 4.92
C LEU A 146 -7.70 0.81 5.03
N THR A 147 -6.91 0.82 6.10
CA THR A 147 -5.93 -0.22 6.43
C THR A 147 -6.03 -0.58 7.90
N GLU A 148 -5.84 -1.86 8.21
CA GLU A 148 -5.78 -2.32 9.60
C GLU A 148 -4.51 -1.81 10.31
N HIS A 149 -3.37 -1.86 9.61
CA HIS A 149 -2.07 -1.43 10.10
C HIS A 149 -1.79 0.04 9.78
N TYR A 150 -1.02 0.68 10.65
CA TYR A 150 -0.42 1.98 10.39
C TYR A 150 0.70 1.84 9.36
N THR A 151 0.85 2.85 8.49
CA THR A 151 1.94 2.97 7.53
C THR A 151 2.83 4.16 7.87
N SER A 152 3.90 4.37 7.09
CA SER A 152 4.72 5.59 7.11
C SER A 152 3.81 6.83 7.06
N ASN A 153 4.05 7.80 7.95
CA ASN A 153 3.28 9.05 7.94
C ASN A 153 3.38 9.79 6.59
N ILE A 154 4.53 9.71 5.92
CA ILE A 154 4.74 10.33 4.60
C ILE A 154 3.76 9.72 3.57
N ASP A 155 3.72 8.39 3.50
CA ASP A 155 2.90 7.65 2.53
C ASP A 155 1.42 7.85 2.80
N ALA A 156 1.03 7.80 4.09
CA ALA A 156 -0.34 8.05 4.51
C ALA A 156 -0.79 9.47 4.12
N THR A 157 0.07 10.47 4.33
CA THR A 157 -0.23 11.87 3.98
C THR A 157 -0.36 12.09 2.47
N GLU A 158 0.48 11.41 1.67
CA GLU A 158 0.37 11.46 0.21
C GLU A 158 -0.97 10.89 -0.26
N TRP A 159 -1.34 9.71 0.23
CA TRP A 159 -2.60 9.06 -0.12
C TRP A 159 -3.81 9.81 0.38
N PHE A 160 -3.76 10.34 1.60
CA PHE A 160 -4.77 11.23 2.16
C PHE A 160 -5.07 12.40 1.22
N SER A 161 -4.01 13.04 0.73
CA SER A 161 -4.12 14.17 -0.21
C SER A 161 -4.68 13.75 -1.57
N LYS A 162 -4.38 12.54 -2.06
CA LYS A 162 -4.95 11.99 -3.31
C LYS A 162 -6.44 11.70 -3.14
N ILE A 163 -6.84 11.03 -2.06
CA ILE A 163 -8.23 10.69 -1.77
C ILE A 163 -9.06 11.96 -1.63
N ARG A 164 -8.63 12.95 -0.82
CA ARG A 164 -9.36 14.23 -0.69
C ARG A 164 -9.53 14.94 -2.03
N ARG A 165 -8.47 15.02 -2.85
CA ARG A 165 -8.55 15.65 -4.18
C ARG A 165 -9.51 14.92 -5.12
N PHE A 166 -9.49 13.58 -5.10
CA PHE A 166 -10.42 12.77 -5.88
C PHE A 166 -11.86 13.03 -5.44
N LEU A 167 -12.17 12.91 -4.15
CA LEU A 167 -13.52 13.15 -3.63
C LEU A 167 -14.02 14.57 -3.95
N ARG A 168 -13.18 15.60 -3.75
CA ARG A 168 -13.54 17.00 -4.06
C ARG A 168 -13.85 17.22 -5.54
N ARG A 169 -13.08 16.59 -6.44
CA ARG A 169 -13.35 16.67 -7.89
C ARG A 169 -14.74 16.12 -8.24
N HIS A 170 -15.30 15.27 -7.39
CA HIS A 170 -16.61 14.65 -7.56
C HIS A 170 -17.70 15.23 -6.66
N GLY A 171 -17.50 16.43 -6.10
CA GLY A 171 -18.54 17.17 -5.39
C GLY A 171 -18.57 16.97 -3.88
N TRP A 172 -17.60 16.25 -3.30
CA TRP A 172 -17.47 16.16 -1.85
C TRP A 172 -16.96 17.47 -1.24
N ILE A 173 -17.61 17.92 -0.17
CA ILE A 173 -17.19 19.05 0.65
C ILE A 173 -17.12 18.56 2.12
N PRO A 174 -15.96 18.68 2.80
CA PRO A 174 -15.85 18.29 4.21
C PRO A 174 -16.88 19.01 5.08
N LEU A 175 -17.36 18.35 6.13
CA LEU A 175 -18.41 18.87 7.01
C LEU A 175 -18.06 20.25 7.59
N LEU A 176 -16.80 20.45 8.01
CA LEU A 176 -16.33 21.74 8.54
C LEU A 176 -16.47 22.88 7.52
N GLU A 177 -16.20 22.61 6.24
CA GLU A 177 -16.33 23.61 5.16
C GLU A 177 -17.79 23.84 4.76
N ARG A 178 -18.69 22.87 5.02
CA ARG A 178 -20.14 23.00 4.78
C ARG A 178 -20.81 23.92 5.80
N SER A 179 -20.36 23.93 7.05
CA SER A 179 -20.94 24.77 8.11
C SER A 179 -20.62 26.27 7.97
N GLU A 180 -19.67 26.64 7.11
CA GLU A 180 -19.25 28.03 6.88
C GLU A 180 -20.03 28.71 5.73
N GLN A 181 -20.87 27.96 5.01
CA GLN A 181 -21.70 28.44 3.90
C GLN A 181 -23.11 28.81 4.36
#